data_AF-A0A1J5ALC6-F1
#
_entry.id   AF-A0A1J5ALC6-F1
#
_cell.length_a   1.000
_cell.length_b   1.000
_cell.length_c   1.000
_cell.angle_alpha   90.00
_cell.angle_beta   90.00
_cell.angle_gamma   90.00
#
_symmetry.space_group_name_H-M   'P 1'
#
loop_
_entity.id
_entity.type
_entity.pdbx_description
1 polymer ?
#
loop_
_entity_poly.entity_id
_entity_poly.type
_entity_poly.pdbx_seq_one_letter_code
_entity_poly.pdbx_strand_id
1 'polypeptide(L)'
;MNQLTKLANGPRLPIAVAVLFMLTTAPTSVRADGPIKEWSGIHLGNRPSSDWDSAYLARVDGDNGGIWPNAVVFLSSQLYTLSRDANCRIKTGANDVTTGRPVLLNYLQRASQNGVRIIIRIHPSPGNFDANHRLISGPIAGIGYCSPNNYRPAFDIADEMDAIHNYNQAHSITEWGFEPANEPNIEWYKFGQPVEPNDLTAWQDIQAYFQTVWFNKASGVHALTPSMAQGVFAENNFTDANAINDPDPLQWCGEMRLEGGTTTGYQVMQSYYTNYNDGINWHNYWRLGFEKSGSCSLGAQHVSFFFPDWMKTMLEQGTRQGIITEADLFSYGPPNPPWQDPNQPLHDKDENSGKTAANSMRKFFDQEIRARAVVAWLLNDNVNDSNQDHNWHEAYNDQWGNYERPWFAQWWLNPEQPPVFLPLVVK
;
A
#
# COMPACT_ATOMS: atom_id res chain seq x y z
N MET A 1 61.81 43.89 48.94
CA MET A 1 61.10 43.17 47.87
C MET A 1 59.76 42.74 48.42
N ASN A 2 58.71 43.23 47.77
CA ASN A 2 57.38 43.44 48.32
C ASN A 2 56.48 42.20 48.22
N GLN A 3 55.67 42.04 49.28
CA GLN A 3 54.26 41.66 49.28
C GLN A 3 53.85 40.26 48.78
N LEU A 4 53.53 39.43 49.77
CA LEU A 4 52.47 38.43 49.75
C LEU A 4 51.09 39.12 49.80
N THR A 5 50.31 38.97 48.74
CA THR A 5 48.85 39.21 48.65
C THR A 5 48.20 37.88 48.24
N LYS A 6 47.41 37.22 49.08
CA LYS A 6 45.96 37.36 49.32
C LYS A 6 45.06 37.02 48.10
N LEU A 7 44.09 36.13 48.39
CA LEU A 7 42.78 35.90 47.73
C LEU A 7 42.84 35.08 46.42
N ALA A 8 41.99 34.08 46.13
CA ALA A 8 40.67 33.77 46.65
C ALA A 8 40.35 32.25 46.54
N ASN A 9 39.88 31.68 47.66
CA ASN A 9 39.03 30.48 47.64
C ASN A 9 37.60 30.95 47.34
N GLY A 10 37.15 30.75 46.11
CA GLY A 10 35.74 30.89 45.74
C GLY A 10 35.04 29.53 45.78
N PRO A 11 33.75 29.46 46.14
CA PRO A 11 32.99 28.22 46.13
C PRO A 11 32.79 27.76 44.68
N ARG A 12 33.15 26.51 44.40
CA ARG A 12 32.77 25.84 43.15
C ARG A 12 31.26 25.60 43.20
N LEU A 13 30.48 26.42 42.50
CA LEU A 13 29.09 26.09 42.19
C LEU A 13 29.10 24.80 41.34
N PRO A 14 28.37 23.75 41.74
CA PRO A 14 28.05 22.69 40.81
C PRO A 14 27.12 23.29 39.74
N ILE A 15 27.58 23.31 38.50
CA ILE A 15 26.69 23.51 37.34
C ILE A 15 25.80 22.27 37.29
N ALA A 16 24.63 22.36 37.92
CA ALA A 16 23.55 21.42 37.68
C ALA A 16 23.07 21.68 36.25
N VAL A 17 23.44 20.80 35.33
CA VAL A 17 22.78 20.69 34.03
C VAL A 17 21.37 20.22 34.32
N ALA A 18 20.43 21.18 34.42
CA ALA A 18 19.02 20.88 34.42
C ALA A 18 18.68 20.34 33.02
N VAL A 19 18.68 19.02 32.88
CA VAL A 19 18.01 18.34 31.78
C VAL A 19 16.52 18.60 32.01
N LEU A 20 16.01 19.65 31.37
CA LEU A 20 14.59 19.92 31.29
C LEU A 20 13.99 18.83 30.40
N PHE A 21 13.58 17.73 31.02
CA PHE A 21 12.60 16.83 30.41
C PHE A 21 11.33 17.65 30.22
N MET A 22 11.16 18.25 29.04
CA MET A 22 9.82 18.56 28.59
C MET A 22 9.12 17.22 28.44
N LEU A 23 8.36 16.81 29.46
CA LEU A 23 7.23 15.93 29.23
C LEU A 23 6.31 16.69 28.29
N THR A 24 6.49 16.47 26.99
CA THR A 24 5.39 16.60 26.05
C THR A 24 4.39 15.54 26.49
N THR A 25 3.43 15.94 27.33
CA THR A 25 2.17 15.22 27.42
C THR A 25 1.54 15.38 26.04
N ALA A 26 1.90 14.48 25.12
CA ALA A 26 1.05 14.21 23.98
C ALA A 26 -0.35 14.01 24.57
N PRO A 27 -1.38 14.70 24.07
CA PRO A 27 -2.73 14.42 24.50
C PRO A 27 -2.93 12.92 24.28
N THR A 28 -2.98 12.15 25.36
CA THR A 28 -3.49 10.80 25.34
C THR A 28 -4.97 10.96 25.04
N SER A 29 -5.28 11.06 23.75
CA SER A 29 -6.62 10.77 23.26
C SER A 29 -6.95 9.42 23.82
N VAL A 30 -7.95 9.39 24.70
CA VAL A 30 -8.50 8.18 25.27
C VAL A 30 -9.01 7.38 24.09
N ARG A 31 -8.26 6.34 23.69
CA ARG A 31 -8.70 5.37 22.66
C ARG A 31 -10.06 4.83 23.09
N ALA A 32 -11.04 4.83 22.20
CA ALA A 32 -12.32 4.20 22.45
C ALA A 32 -12.18 2.66 22.39
N ASP A 33 -11.68 2.05 23.46
CA ASP A 33 -11.96 0.70 23.97
C ASP A 33 -12.12 -0.55 23.05
N GLY A 34 -11.67 -0.56 21.79
CA GLY A 34 -11.57 -1.76 20.94
C GLY A 34 -10.13 -2.31 20.79
N PRO A 35 -9.90 -3.63 20.73
CA PRO A 35 -8.56 -4.17 20.42
C PRO A 35 -8.18 -3.78 18.99
N ILE A 36 -6.93 -3.33 18.78
CA ILE A 36 -6.39 -2.99 17.46
C ILE A 36 -5.17 -3.86 17.15
N LYS A 37 -5.03 -4.26 15.88
CA LYS A 37 -3.82 -4.89 15.34
C LYS A 37 -2.65 -3.89 15.38
N GLU A 38 -1.48 -4.36 15.79
CA GLU A 38 -0.26 -3.58 15.89
C GLU A 38 0.32 -3.20 14.52
N TRP A 39 0.06 -4.00 13.48
CA TRP A 39 0.73 -3.94 12.17
C TRP A 39 -0.10 -4.58 11.04
N SER A 40 -0.92 -5.60 11.29
CA SER A 40 -1.76 -6.17 10.22
C SER A 40 -2.93 -5.26 9.88
N GLY A 41 -3.14 -5.04 8.59
CA GLY A 41 -4.30 -4.37 8.03
C GLY A 41 -5.14 -5.30 7.16
N ILE A 42 -6.23 -4.75 6.62
CA ILE A 42 -7.12 -5.45 5.70
C ILE A 42 -7.49 -4.57 4.51
N HIS A 43 -7.35 -5.10 3.29
CA HIS A 43 -7.89 -4.49 2.09
C HIS A 43 -9.34 -4.93 1.98
N LEU A 44 -10.29 -3.99 1.94
CA LEU A 44 -11.70 -4.36 2.02
C LEU A 44 -12.13 -5.18 0.82
N GLY A 45 -11.80 -4.83 -0.42
CA GLY A 45 -12.45 -5.55 -1.50
C GLY A 45 -12.39 -4.87 -2.83
N ASN A 46 -13.04 -5.52 -3.80
CA ASN A 46 -13.71 -4.84 -4.90
C ASN A 46 -15.22 -5.07 -4.79
N ARG A 47 -15.95 -4.19 -4.08
CA ARG A 47 -17.43 -4.21 -4.00
C ARG A 47 -18.06 -3.00 -4.69
N PRO A 48 -17.97 -2.85 -6.03
CA PRO A 48 -18.38 -1.63 -6.73
C PRO A 48 -19.90 -1.44 -6.76
N SER A 49 -20.68 -2.52 -6.71
CA SER A 49 -22.11 -2.51 -7.00
C SER A 49 -23.02 -2.50 -5.76
N SER A 50 -22.53 -2.91 -4.57
CA SER A 50 -23.34 -2.97 -3.34
C SER A 50 -22.64 -2.31 -2.16
N ASP A 51 -23.41 -1.96 -1.13
CA ASP A 51 -22.82 -1.64 0.18
C ASP A 51 -22.27 -2.90 0.84
N TRP A 52 -21.49 -2.68 1.89
CA TRP A 52 -21.03 -3.69 2.80
C TRP A 52 -22.18 -4.12 3.72
N ASP A 53 -22.20 -5.40 4.08
CA ASP A 53 -23.00 -5.88 5.21
C ASP A 53 -22.17 -5.68 6.49
N SER A 54 -22.83 -5.21 7.55
CA SER A 54 -22.27 -5.21 8.90
C SER A 54 -21.68 -6.57 9.31
N ALA A 55 -22.25 -7.68 8.84
CA ALA A 55 -21.74 -9.02 9.11
C ALA A 55 -20.33 -9.26 8.55
N TYR A 56 -20.02 -8.74 7.36
CA TYR A 56 -18.68 -8.85 6.77
C TYR A 56 -17.64 -8.06 7.55
N LEU A 57 -18.04 -6.87 8.02
CA LEU A 57 -17.17 -5.97 8.76
C LEU A 57 -17.02 -6.35 10.23
N ALA A 58 -17.93 -7.17 10.78
CA ALA A 58 -17.97 -7.50 12.21
C ALA A 58 -16.63 -8.01 12.75
N ARG A 59 -15.89 -8.81 11.97
CA ARG A 59 -14.59 -9.35 12.40
C ARG A 59 -13.50 -8.27 12.52
N VAL A 60 -13.59 -7.24 11.69
CA VAL A 60 -12.61 -6.13 11.59
C VAL A 60 -13.09 -4.86 12.30
N ASP A 61 -14.22 -4.93 12.99
CA ASP A 61 -14.85 -3.84 13.72
C ASP A 61 -14.70 -4.05 15.23
N GLY A 62 -13.72 -3.38 15.82
CA GLY A 62 -13.41 -3.50 17.25
C GLY A 62 -14.53 -3.01 18.17
N ASP A 63 -15.41 -2.12 17.70
CA ASP A 63 -16.55 -1.64 18.50
C ASP A 63 -17.69 -2.68 18.55
N ASN A 64 -17.69 -3.63 17.62
CA ASN A 64 -18.71 -4.68 17.51
C ASN A 64 -18.15 -6.09 17.84
N GLY A 65 -17.14 -6.16 18.70
CA GLY A 65 -16.56 -7.42 19.19
C GLY A 65 -15.54 -8.07 18.26
N GLY A 66 -15.19 -7.42 17.15
CA GLY A 66 -14.06 -7.75 16.30
C GLY A 66 -12.74 -7.18 16.82
N ILE A 67 -11.77 -7.06 15.92
CA ILE A 67 -10.48 -6.43 16.18
C ILE A 67 -10.23 -5.40 15.08
N TRP A 68 -10.00 -4.14 15.48
CA TRP A 68 -9.64 -3.07 14.55
C TRP A 68 -8.34 -3.43 13.81
N PRO A 69 -8.28 -3.32 12.47
CA PRO A 69 -7.03 -3.43 11.72
C PRO A 69 -6.09 -2.26 12.03
N ASN A 70 -4.79 -2.42 11.80
CA ASN A 70 -3.82 -1.34 11.88
C ASN A 70 -3.98 -0.32 10.74
N ALA A 71 -4.41 -0.82 9.59
CA ALA A 71 -4.71 -0.06 8.39
C ALA A 71 -5.88 -0.72 7.62
N VAL A 72 -6.71 0.11 6.99
CA VAL A 72 -7.74 -0.30 6.05
C VAL A 72 -7.39 0.30 4.71
N VAL A 73 -7.39 -0.54 3.66
CA VAL A 73 -7.31 -0.08 2.27
C VAL A 73 -8.66 -0.32 1.61
N PHE A 74 -9.15 0.67 0.87
CA PHE A 74 -10.35 0.51 0.04
C PHE A 74 -10.25 1.37 -1.22
N LEU A 75 -11.07 1.03 -2.20
CA LEU A 75 -11.10 1.73 -3.49
C LEU A 75 -11.97 3.00 -3.38
N SER A 76 -11.53 4.14 -3.92
CA SER A 76 -12.27 5.40 -3.85
C SER A 76 -13.71 5.28 -4.37
N SER A 77 -13.89 4.61 -5.50
CA SER A 77 -15.20 4.34 -6.12
C SER A 77 -16.12 3.41 -5.33
N GLN A 78 -15.64 2.74 -4.28
CA GLN A 78 -16.54 1.98 -3.40
C GLN A 78 -17.44 2.91 -2.61
N LEU A 79 -16.90 4.02 -2.10
CA LEU A 79 -17.63 4.91 -1.20
C LEU A 79 -18.08 6.20 -1.89
N TYR A 80 -17.18 6.84 -2.63
CA TYR A 80 -17.34 8.22 -3.07
C TYR A 80 -17.93 8.29 -4.49
N THR A 81 -18.93 9.13 -4.65
CA THR A 81 -19.45 9.57 -5.94
C THR A 81 -19.13 11.04 -6.10
N LEU A 82 -18.33 11.35 -7.12
CA LEU A 82 -17.74 12.68 -7.34
C LEU A 82 -18.52 13.44 -8.41
N SER A 83 -18.85 14.70 -8.13
CA SER A 83 -19.46 15.59 -9.11
C SER A 83 -18.40 16.20 -10.03
N ARG A 84 -18.75 16.38 -11.30
CA ARG A 84 -17.92 17.07 -12.30
C ARG A 84 -18.58 18.36 -12.78
N ASP A 85 -17.77 19.32 -13.25
CA ASP A 85 -18.25 20.56 -13.84
C ASP A 85 -18.55 20.43 -15.35
N ALA A 86 -18.88 21.55 -16.02
CA ALA A 86 -19.19 21.56 -17.45
C ALA A 86 -17.99 21.24 -18.35
N ASN A 87 -16.77 21.38 -17.84
CA ASN A 87 -15.53 20.96 -18.49
C ASN A 87 -15.10 19.58 -18.00
N CYS A 88 -16.02 18.82 -17.41
CA CYS A 88 -15.83 17.53 -16.76
C CYS A 88 -14.65 17.46 -15.79
N ARG A 89 -14.22 18.57 -15.19
CA ARG A 89 -13.26 18.57 -14.09
C ARG A 89 -13.95 18.15 -12.81
N ILE A 90 -13.30 17.35 -11.97
CA ILE A 90 -13.84 16.99 -10.65
C ILE A 90 -13.95 18.26 -9.81
N LYS A 91 -15.13 18.47 -9.22
CA LYS A 91 -15.32 19.54 -8.25
C LYS A 91 -14.80 19.08 -6.90
N THR A 92 -14.02 19.93 -6.26
CA THR A 92 -13.28 19.57 -5.04
C THR A 92 -13.97 20.01 -3.74
N GLY A 93 -15.17 20.60 -3.82
CA GLY A 93 -15.92 21.00 -2.63
C GLY A 93 -16.44 19.79 -1.86
N ALA A 94 -16.47 19.87 -0.52
CA ALA A 94 -16.98 18.78 0.32
C ALA A 94 -18.44 18.39 -0.01
N ASN A 95 -19.25 19.34 -0.47
CA ASN A 95 -20.64 19.10 -0.87
C ASN A 95 -20.78 18.57 -2.31
N ASP A 96 -19.70 18.52 -3.08
CA ASP A 96 -19.68 17.96 -4.44
C ASP A 96 -19.42 16.45 -4.44
N VAL A 97 -19.12 15.88 -3.27
CA VAL A 97 -18.95 14.45 -3.04
C VAL A 97 -20.18 13.92 -2.31
N THR A 98 -20.73 12.83 -2.81
CA THR A 98 -21.81 12.08 -2.16
C THR A 98 -21.36 10.66 -1.89
N THR A 99 -22.03 10.00 -0.95
CA THR A 99 -21.79 8.59 -0.66
C THR A 99 -23.11 7.82 -0.77
N GLY A 100 -23.03 6.61 -1.31
CA GLY A 100 -24.18 5.70 -1.46
C GLY A 100 -24.08 4.46 -0.56
N ARG A 101 -23.19 4.51 0.42
CA ARG A 101 -22.71 3.35 1.20
C ARG A 101 -22.69 3.65 2.70
N PRO A 102 -23.86 3.81 3.34
CA PRO A 102 -23.93 4.21 4.74
C PRO A 102 -23.25 3.22 5.71
N VAL A 103 -23.21 1.92 5.41
CA VAL A 103 -22.57 0.93 6.28
C VAL A 103 -21.05 1.11 6.24
N LEU A 104 -20.47 1.16 5.05
CA LEU A 104 -19.04 1.43 4.87
C LEU A 104 -18.63 2.78 5.44
N LEU A 105 -19.42 3.83 5.18
CA LEU A 105 -19.17 5.18 5.71
C LEU A 105 -19.06 5.16 7.24
N ASN A 106 -20.05 4.55 7.91
CA ASN A 106 -20.08 4.49 9.36
C ASN A 106 -18.90 3.66 9.91
N TYR A 107 -18.58 2.54 9.28
CA TYR A 107 -17.40 1.75 9.64
C TYR A 107 -16.10 2.57 9.56
N LEU A 108 -15.87 3.30 8.47
CA LEU A 108 -14.66 4.10 8.28
C LEU A 108 -14.58 5.27 9.28
N GLN A 109 -15.71 5.91 9.62
CA GLN A 109 -15.76 6.93 10.67
C GLN A 109 -15.33 6.37 12.04
N ARG A 110 -15.88 5.22 12.43
CA ARG A 110 -15.50 4.54 13.69
C ARG A 110 -14.04 4.08 13.66
N ALA A 111 -13.59 3.52 12.54
CA ALA A 111 -12.20 3.10 12.35
C ALA A 111 -11.23 4.28 12.50
N SER A 112 -11.52 5.43 11.89
CA SER A 112 -10.73 6.66 12.05
C SER A 112 -10.67 7.13 13.50
N GLN A 113 -11.80 7.14 14.21
CA GLN A 113 -11.86 7.52 15.63
C GLN A 113 -11.05 6.58 16.53
N ASN A 114 -10.90 5.33 16.12
CA ASN A 114 -10.14 4.30 16.81
C ASN A 114 -8.65 4.22 16.39
N GLY A 115 -8.19 5.15 15.55
CA GLY A 115 -6.79 5.25 15.15
C GLY A 115 -6.35 4.25 14.08
N VAL A 116 -7.31 3.66 13.35
CA VAL A 116 -7.03 2.88 12.15
C VAL A 116 -6.52 3.80 11.05
N ARG A 117 -5.45 3.41 10.35
CA ARG A 117 -4.96 4.15 9.18
C ARG A 117 -5.87 3.89 7.98
N ILE A 118 -6.61 4.90 7.54
CA ILE A 118 -7.47 4.77 6.37
C ILE A 118 -6.69 5.13 5.11
N ILE A 119 -6.55 4.20 4.18
CA ILE A 119 -5.81 4.38 2.93
C ILE A 119 -6.78 4.20 1.78
N ILE A 120 -6.75 5.16 0.85
CA ILE A 120 -7.72 5.22 -0.24
C ILE A 120 -6.97 5.00 -1.55
N ARG A 121 -7.24 3.90 -2.23
CA ARG A 121 -6.72 3.64 -3.57
C ARG A 121 -7.63 4.33 -4.58
N ILE A 122 -7.07 5.23 -5.40
CA ILE A 122 -7.82 5.89 -6.46
C ILE A 122 -8.23 4.84 -7.50
N HIS A 123 -9.53 4.67 -7.72
CA HIS A 123 -10.04 3.65 -8.61
C HIS A 123 -11.28 4.12 -9.38
N PRO A 124 -11.35 3.91 -10.70
CA PRO A 124 -10.28 3.40 -11.56
C PRO A 124 -9.17 4.44 -11.82
N SER A 125 -7.99 3.97 -12.18
CA SER A 125 -6.82 4.80 -12.46
C SER A 125 -6.07 4.34 -13.72
N PRO A 126 -6.66 4.37 -14.94
CA PRO A 126 -6.08 3.75 -16.14
C PRO A 126 -4.93 4.54 -16.82
N GLY A 127 -4.45 5.63 -16.24
CA GLY A 127 -3.48 6.55 -16.86
C GLY A 127 -4.04 7.37 -18.04
N ASN A 128 -3.26 8.28 -18.62
CA ASN A 128 -3.62 9.10 -19.79
C ASN A 128 -2.67 8.84 -20.96
N PHE A 129 -3.08 8.06 -21.95
CA PHE A 129 -2.19 7.60 -23.02
C PHE A 129 -2.49 8.24 -24.36
N ASP A 130 -1.44 8.65 -25.07
CA ASP A 130 -1.55 9.07 -26.47
C ASP A 130 -1.72 7.88 -27.44
N ALA A 131 -1.82 8.18 -28.75
CA ALA A 131 -2.01 7.17 -29.79
C ALA A 131 -0.83 6.18 -29.94
N ASN A 132 0.33 6.50 -29.40
CA ASN A 132 1.53 5.65 -29.42
C ASN A 132 1.74 4.94 -28.06
N HIS A 133 0.73 4.95 -27.19
CA HIS A 133 0.82 4.37 -25.86
C HIS A 133 1.90 5.03 -24.97
N ARG A 134 2.15 6.32 -25.18
CA ARG A 134 2.97 7.14 -24.27
C ARG A 134 2.06 7.73 -23.19
N LEU A 135 2.44 7.59 -21.94
CA LEU A 135 1.69 8.19 -20.84
C LEU A 135 2.01 9.69 -20.78
N ILE A 136 0.98 10.53 -20.84
CA ILE A 136 1.12 11.97 -20.88
C ILE A 136 0.51 12.63 -19.63
N SER A 137 1.28 13.50 -18.98
CA SER A 137 0.82 14.24 -17.80
C SER A 137 -0.09 15.43 -18.11
N GLY A 138 -0.19 15.79 -19.39
CA GLY A 138 -0.91 16.96 -19.90
C GLY A 138 -2.42 16.75 -20.03
N PRO A 139 -3.11 17.57 -20.86
CA PRO A 139 -4.55 17.40 -21.10
C PRO A 139 -4.86 16.02 -21.68
N ILE A 140 -6.15 15.63 -21.62
CA ILE A 140 -6.57 14.28 -22.01
C ILE A 140 -6.21 13.96 -23.46
N ALA A 141 -5.65 12.77 -23.66
CA ALA A 141 -5.60 12.14 -24.96
C ALA A 141 -6.93 11.42 -25.23
N GLY A 142 -7.66 11.88 -26.25
CA GLY A 142 -8.86 11.18 -26.74
C GLY A 142 -10.22 11.70 -26.25
N ILE A 143 -11.26 10.90 -26.45
CA ILE A 143 -12.67 11.21 -26.16
C ILE A 143 -13.15 10.50 -24.89
N GLY A 144 -14.22 11.01 -24.28
CA GLY A 144 -14.87 10.33 -23.14
C GLY A 144 -14.22 10.60 -21.78
N TYR A 145 -13.45 11.68 -21.65
CA TYR A 145 -12.74 12.05 -20.41
C TYR A 145 -13.61 12.34 -19.19
N CYS A 146 -14.92 12.53 -19.40
CA CYS A 146 -15.88 12.66 -18.31
C CYS A 146 -16.15 11.31 -17.60
N SER A 147 -15.75 10.19 -18.22
CA SER A 147 -15.85 8.85 -17.64
C SER A 147 -14.53 8.49 -16.95
N PRO A 148 -14.55 8.12 -15.66
CA PRO A 148 -13.34 7.74 -14.94
C PRO A 148 -12.70 6.44 -15.48
N ASN A 149 -13.47 5.61 -16.19
CA ASN A 149 -12.97 4.35 -16.78
C ASN A 149 -12.08 4.56 -18.02
N ASN A 150 -12.00 5.79 -18.54
CA ASN A 150 -11.20 6.14 -19.72
C ASN A 150 -9.89 6.83 -19.30
N TYR A 151 -9.11 7.32 -20.26
CA TYR A 151 -7.87 8.05 -20.00
C TYR A 151 -8.04 9.18 -18.97
N ARG A 152 -7.27 9.09 -17.88
CA ARG A 152 -7.32 10.03 -16.76
C ARG A 152 -6.07 10.88 -16.70
N PRO A 153 -6.16 12.20 -16.88
CA PRO A 153 -5.01 13.09 -16.79
C PRO A 153 -4.58 13.25 -15.32
N ALA A 154 -3.32 13.65 -15.10
CA ALA A 154 -2.74 13.73 -13.76
C ALA A 154 -3.51 14.68 -12.82
N PHE A 155 -4.03 15.80 -13.33
CA PHE A 155 -4.83 16.72 -12.53
C PHE A 155 -6.16 16.11 -12.07
N ASP A 156 -6.73 15.16 -12.82
CA ASP A 156 -8.00 14.54 -12.46
C ASP A 156 -7.81 13.60 -11.26
N ILE A 157 -6.67 12.91 -11.19
CA ILE A 157 -6.28 12.12 -10.01
C ILE A 157 -6.10 13.03 -8.80
N ALA A 158 -5.41 14.16 -8.96
CA ALA A 158 -5.21 15.13 -7.90
C ALA A 158 -6.54 15.75 -7.41
N ASP A 159 -7.41 16.18 -8.32
CA ASP A 159 -8.72 16.75 -7.98
C ASP A 159 -9.60 15.71 -7.25
N GLU A 160 -9.52 14.43 -7.61
CA GLU A 160 -10.22 13.36 -6.88
C GLU A 160 -9.72 13.23 -5.44
N MET A 161 -8.40 13.20 -5.24
CA MET A 161 -7.80 13.14 -3.90
C MET A 161 -8.22 14.37 -3.06
N ASP A 162 -8.19 15.56 -3.65
CA ASP A 162 -8.61 16.81 -3.00
C ASP A 162 -10.10 16.78 -2.63
N ALA A 163 -10.97 16.33 -3.54
CA ALA A 163 -12.40 16.23 -3.30
C ALA A 163 -12.71 15.26 -2.14
N ILE A 164 -12.07 14.09 -2.14
CA ILE A 164 -12.25 13.07 -1.10
C ILE A 164 -11.70 13.57 0.24
N HIS A 165 -10.51 14.18 0.26
CA HIS A 165 -9.95 14.80 1.46
C HIS A 165 -10.92 15.82 2.07
N ASN A 166 -11.43 16.75 1.26
CA ASN A 166 -12.36 17.78 1.73
C ASN A 166 -13.67 17.18 2.27
N TYR A 167 -14.19 16.13 1.62
CA TYR A 167 -15.34 15.39 2.13
C TYR A 167 -15.03 14.72 3.49
N ASN A 168 -13.90 14.03 3.60
CA ASN A 168 -13.50 13.32 4.81
C ASN A 168 -13.32 14.25 6.01
N GLN A 169 -12.65 15.39 5.82
CA GLN A 169 -12.51 16.43 6.85
C GLN A 169 -13.89 16.91 7.34
N ALA A 170 -14.87 17.06 6.45
CA ALA A 170 -16.23 17.46 6.82
C ALA A 170 -17.04 16.34 7.51
N HIS A 171 -16.65 15.06 7.34
CA HIS A 171 -17.41 13.89 7.80
C HIS A 171 -16.66 13.03 8.82
N SER A 172 -15.66 13.60 9.51
CA SER A 172 -14.92 12.92 10.60
C SER A 172 -14.27 11.60 10.18
N ILE A 173 -13.79 11.53 8.94
CA ILE A 173 -12.87 10.49 8.48
C ILE A 173 -11.49 11.12 8.43
N THR A 174 -10.48 10.42 8.94
CA THR A 174 -9.09 10.83 8.83
C THR A 174 -8.36 9.80 7.99
N GLU A 175 -8.20 10.11 6.71
CA GLU A 175 -7.31 9.34 5.85
C GLU A 175 -5.85 9.57 6.22
N TRP A 176 -5.08 8.49 6.11
CA TRP A 176 -3.64 8.48 6.29
C TRP A 176 -2.94 8.88 4.98
N GLY A 177 -3.49 8.47 3.84
CA GLY A 177 -3.01 8.85 2.52
C GLY A 177 -3.74 8.16 1.38
N PHE A 178 -3.42 8.58 0.15
CA PHE A 178 -3.98 8.06 -1.08
C PHE A 178 -2.94 7.28 -1.88
N GLU A 179 -3.30 6.09 -2.34
CA GLU A 179 -2.55 5.36 -3.36
C GLU A 179 -3.07 5.78 -4.75
N PRO A 180 -2.25 6.47 -5.57
CA PRO A 180 -2.76 7.15 -6.76
C PRO A 180 -3.05 6.20 -7.94
N ALA A 181 -2.51 4.98 -7.93
CA ALA A 181 -2.82 3.94 -8.89
C ALA A 181 -2.37 2.55 -8.40
N ASN A 182 -3.07 1.53 -8.86
CA ASN A 182 -2.69 0.13 -8.72
C ASN A 182 -1.68 -0.26 -9.79
N GLU A 183 -0.52 -0.78 -9.39
CA GLU A 183 0.41 -1.53 -10.26
C GLU A 183 0.58 -0.99 -11.70
N PRO A 184 0.87 0.31 -11.89
CA PRO A 184 0.83 0.93 -13.21
C PRO A 184 1.87 0.34 -14.18
N ASN A 185 2.93 -0.28 -13.68
CA ASN A 185 3.94 -0.97 -14.48
C ASN A 185 3.41 -2.21 -15.21
N ILE A 186 2.31 -2.83 -14.78
CA ILE A 186 1.68 -3.95 -15.51
C ILE A 186 0.24 -3.66 -15.95
N GLU A 187 -0.48 -2.82 -15.20
CA GLU A 187 -1.85 -2.46 -15.56
C GLU A 187 -1.90 -1.53 -16.76
N TRP A 188 -0.95 -0.58 -16.82
CA TRP A 188 -0.92 0.41 -17.88
C TRP A 188 -0.06 -0.01 -19.05
N TYR A 189 1.07 -0.64 -18.77
CA TYR A 189 1.99 -1.16 -19.77
C TYR A 189 1.87 -2.68 -19.82
N LYS A 190 1.62 -3.23 -21.01
CA LYS A 190 1.51 -4.68 -21.23
C LYS A 190 2.47 -5.11 -22.31
N PHE A 191 3.04 -6.30 -22.18
CA PHE A 191 3.82 -6.89 -23.27
C PHE A 191 2.98 -6.99 -24.55
N GLY A 192 3.60 -6.71 -25.69
CA GLY A 192 2.95 -6.60 -27.00
C GLY A 192 2.35 -5.23 -27.33
N GLN A 193 2.50 -4.23 -26.45
CA GLN A 193 2.13 -2.83 -26.74
C GLN A 193 3.33 -2.05 -27.32
N PRO A 194 3.11 -0.87 -27.96
CA PRO A 194 4.20 -0.06 -28.49
C PRO A 194 5.24 0.38 -27.46
N VAL A 195 4.82 0.51 -26.19
CA VAL A 195 5.68 0.75 -25.04
C VAL A 195 5.37 -0.34 -24.03
N GLU A 196 6.40 -1.04 -23.59
CA GLU A 196 6.29 -2.21 -22.71
C GLU A 196 6.88 -1.91 -21.32
N PRO A 197 6.57 -2.72 -20.30
CA PRO A 197 7.09 -2.50 -18.93
C PRO A 197 8.61 -2.52 -18.79
N ASN A 198 9.31 -3.18 -19.71
CA ASN A 198 10.78 -3.25 -19.75
C ASN A 198 11.41 -2.03 -20.46
N ASP A 199 10.63 -1.18 -21.11
CA ASP A 199 11.11 0.04 -21.77
C ASP A 199 11.42 1.13 -20.73
N LEU A 200 12.60 1.75 -20.83
CA LEU A 200 12.98 2.94 -20.06
C LEU A 200 11.90 4.03 -20.10
N THR A 201 11.27 4.18 -21.25
CA THR A 201 10.33 5.25 -21.52
C THR A 201 9.01 5.07 -20.77
N ALA A 202 8.60 3.84 -20.45
CA ALA A 202 7.45 3.58 -19.57
C ALA A 202 7.68 4.19 -18.18
N TRP A 203 8.82 3.90 -17.57
CA TRP A 203 9.18 4.38 -16.23
C TRP A 203 9.39 5.89 -16.16
N GLN A 204 9.94 6.48 -17.22
CA GLN A 204 10.08 7.94 -17.34
C GLN A 204 8.71 8.62 -17.37
N ASP A 205 7.75 8.08 -18.11
CA ASP A 205 6.41 8.65 -18.16
C ASP A 205 5.68 8.48 -16.82
N ILE A 206 5.74 7.30 -16.21
CA ILE A 206 5.17 7.04 -14.88
C ILE A 206 5.71 8.08 -13.88
N GLN A 207 7.04 8.31 -13.87
CA GLN A 207 7.64 9.35 -13.03
C GLN A 207 7.03 10.73 -13.30
N ALA A 208 7.01 11.16 -14.56
CA ALA A 208 6.51 12.49 -14.92
C ALA A 208 5.02 12.67 -14.61
N TYR A 209 4.24 11.61 -14.79
CA TYR A 209 2.81 11.58 -14.51
C TYR A 209 2.54 11.76 -13.02
N PHE A 210 3.13 10.93 -12.16
CA PHE A 210 2.88 11.01 -10.72
C PHE A 210 3.55 12.23 -10.05
N GLN A 211 4.66 12.75 -10.58
CA GLN A 211 5.16 14.07 -10.18
C GLN A 211 4.13 15.16 -10.46
N THR A 212 3.44 15.08 -11.61
CA THR A 212 2.39 16.04 -11.95
C THR A 212 1.19 15.89 -11.01
N VAL A 213 0.76 14.66 -10.67
CA VAL A 213 -0.27 14.45 -9.64
C VAL A 213 0.13 15.13 -8.32
N TRP A 214 1.37 14.90 -7.87
CA TRP A 214 1.91 15.47 -6.64
C TRP A 214 1.91 17.01 -6.62
N PHE A 215 2.25 17.65 -7.75
CA PHE A 215 2.24 19.12 -7.83
C PHE A 215 0.85 19.73 -7.90
N ASN A 216 -0.17 18.96 -8.31
CA ASN A 216 -1.52 19.47 -8.48
C ASN A 216 -2.43 19.21 -7.26
N LYS A 217 -2.10 18.27 -6.36
CA LYS A 217 -2.87 18.06 -5.13
C LYS A 217 -2.73 19.24 -4.16
N ALA A 218 -3.73 19.43 -3.32
CA ALA A 218 -3.66 20.37 -2.21
C ALA A 218 -2.59 19.97 -1.18
N SER A 219 -2.00 20.94 -0.49
CA SER A 219 -0.88 20.71 0.44
C SER A 219 -1.24 19.86 1.66
N GLY A 220 -2.53 19.78 2.03
CA GLY A 220 -3.02 18.96 3.16
C GLY A 220 -3.33 17.51 2.79
N VAL A 221 -3.27 17.17 1.50
CA VAL A 221 -3.59 15.83 1.00
C VAL A 221 -2.31 14.99 0.99
N HIS A 222 -2.34 13.83 1.63
CA HIS A 222 -1.19 12.93 1.63
C HIS A 222 -1.21 11.97 0.43
N ALA A 223 -0.19 12.00 -0.42
CA ALA A 223 -0.07 11.09 -1.56
C ALA A 223 1.05 10.07 -1.35
N LEU A 224 0.69 8.80 -1.38
CA LEU A 224 1.65 7.70 -1.38
C LEU A 224 2.21 7.51 -2.80
N THR A 225 3.29 6.75 -2.90
CA THR A 225 3.70 6.21 -4.20
C THR A 225 2.65 5.24 -4.73
N PRO A 226 2.49 5.10 -6.06
CA PRO A 226 1.77 3.94 -6.59
C PRO A 226 2.53 2.67 -6.18
N SER A 227 1.80 1.60 -5.90
CA SER A 227 2.41 0.28 -5.76
C SER A 227 2.83 -0.23 -7.13
N MET A 228 4.02 -0.82 -7.22
CA MET A 228 4.44 -1.52 -8.44
C MET A 228 4.11 -3.00 -8.31
N ALA A 229 3.67 -3.61 -9.41
CA ALA A 229 3.59 -5.06 -9.52
C ALA A 229 4.96 -5.67 -9.25
N GLN A 230 4.99 -6.62 -8.33
CA GLN A 230 6.18 -7.36 -7.95
C GLN A 230 6.77 -8.09 -9.17
N GLY A 231 8.08 -7.96 -9.36
CA GLY A 231 8.78 -8.70 -10.42
C GLY A 231 8.49 -8.19 -11.83
N VAL A 232 8.08 -6.93 -11.97
CA VAL A 232 7.90 -6.27 -13.27
C VAL A 232 8.84 -5.08 -13.35
N PHE A 233 10.14 -5.39 -13.42
CA PHE A 233 11.27 -4.49 -13.65
C PHE A 233 11.48 -3.31 -12.67
N ALA A 234 10.80 -3.28 -11.53
CA ALA A 234 10.97 -2.21 -10.55
C ALA A 234 12.25 -2.40 -9.70
N GLU A 235 12.44 -3.63 -9.23
CA GLU A 235 13.39 -4.06 -8.19
C GLU A 235 14.83 -4.24 -8.70
N ASN A 236 15.84 -4.17 -7.81
CA ASN A 236 17.24 -4.35 -8.19
C ASN A 236 17.56 -5.78 -8.64
N ASN A 237 17.08 -6.77 -7.90
CA ASN A 237 17.29 -8.20 -8.15
C ASN A 237 15.96 -8.88 -7.85
N PHE A 238 15.37 -9.55 -8.82
CA PHE A 238 14.18 -10.36 -8.62
C PHE A 238 14.21 -11.44 -9.70
N THR A 239 13.56 -12.59 -9.46
CA THR A 239 13.43 -13.62 -10.48
C THR A 239 12.90 -12.99 -11.77
N ASP A 240 13.71 -13.06 -12.81
CA ASP A 240 13.57 -12.27 -14.03
C ASP A 240 12.24 -12.57 -14.75
N ALA A 241 11.49 -11.53 -15.14
CA ALA A 241 10.37 -11.67 -16.07
C ALA A 241 10.84 -12.05 -17.48
N ASN A 242 12.12 -11.83 -17.83
CA ASN A 242 12.76 -12.25 -19.08
C ASN A 242 13.32 -13.68 -19.04
N ALA A 243 12.85 -14.54 -18.15
CA ALA A 243 12.96 -16.01 -18.31
C ALA A 243 12.11 -16.54 -19.50
N ILE A 244 12.01 -15.79 -20.60
CA ILE A 244 11.22 -16.09 -21.82
C ILE A 244 11.63 -17.44 -22.45
N ASN A 245 12.77 -18.02 -22.05
CA ASN A 245 13.27 -19.30 -22.58
C ASN A 245 13.77 -20.32 -21.54
N ASP A 246 13.59 -20.11 -20.23
CA ASP A 246 14.11 -21.05 -19.20
C ASP A 246 12.98 -21.72 -18.40
N PRO A 247 12.92 -23.07 -18.33
CA PRO A 247 11.82 -23.79 -17.69
C PRO A 247 11.77 -23.73 -16.15
N ASP A 248 12.76 -23.16 -15.46
CA ASP A 248 12.75 -23.10 -13.98
C ASP A 248 13.04 -21.69 -13.42
N PRO A 249 12.00 -20.86 -13.19
CA PRO A 249 12.15 -19.52 -12.60
C PRO A 249 12.70 -19.52 -11.16
N LEU A 250 12.94 -20.69 -10.54
CA LEU A 250 13.50 -20.82 -9.18
C LEU A 250 15.02 -20.83 -9.13
N GLN A 251 15.71 -21.00 -10.28
CA GLN A 251 17.16 -21.15 -10.30
C GLN A 251 17.92 -19.85 -10.58
N TRP A 252 17.23 -18.76 -10.95
CA TRP A 252 17.90 -17.56 -11.44
C TRP A 252 17.64 -16.29 -10.64
N CYS A 253 18.70 -15.78 -10.02
CA CYS A 253 18.79 -14.43 -9.49
C CYS A 253 19.30 -13.51 -10.60
N GLY A 254 18.41 -13.06 -11.48
CA GLY A 254 18.73 -12.03 -12.47
C GLY A 254 18.65 -10.63 -11.87
N GLU A 255 19.52 -9.74 -12.32
CA GLU A 255 19.26 -8.32 -12.17
C GLU A 255 18.04 -7.96 -13.04
N MET A 256 16.95 -7.44 -12.46
CA MET A 256 15.88 -6.90 -13.30
C MET A 256 16.37 -5.59 -13.90
N ARG A 257 16.62 -5.60 -15.20
CA ARG A 257 17.09 -4.42 -15.93
C ARG A 257 16.13 -4.11 -17.06
N LEU A 258 15.90 -2.82 -17.27
CA LEU A 258 15.20 -2.32 -18.46
C LEU A 258 16.00 -2.65 -19.72
N GLU A 259 15.42 -2.48 -20.92
CA GLU A 259 16.03 -2.87 -22.22
C GLU A 259 17.41 -2.26 -22.52
N GLY A 260 17.89 -1.29 -21.72
CA GLY A 260 19.26 -0.77 -21.74
C GLY A 260 20.26 -1.44 -20.80
N GLY A 261 19.86 -2.48 -20.05
CA GLY A 261 20.71 -3.31 -19.18
C GLY A 261 21.31 -2.60 -17.94
N THR A 262 21.02 -1.32 -17.73
CA THR A 262 21.79 -0.45 -16.81
C THR A 262 21.01 0.08 -15.62
N THR A 263 19.67 0.02 -15.67
CA THR A 263 18.81 0.62 -14.64
C THR A 263 17.58 -0.24 -14.36
N THR A 264 16.95 0.00 -13.22
CA THR A 264 15.62 -0.53 -12.85
C THR A 264 14.57 0.56 -12.82
N GLY A 265 13.31 0.18 -12.73
CA GLY A 265 12.20 1.12 -12.60
C GLY A 265 12.32 2.04 -11.38
N TYR A 266 12.63 1.52 -10.20
CA TYR A 266 12.84 2.36 -9.02
C TYR A 266 14.01 3.34 -9.18
N GLN A 267 15.09 2.94 -9.86
CA GLN A 267 16.21 3.83 -10.14
C GLN A 267 15.82 4.97 -11.10
N VAL A 268 15.04 4.68 -12.15
CA VAL A 268 14.50 5.71 -13.06
C VAL A 268 13.60 6.68 -12.30
N MET A 269 12.81 6.15 -11.36
CA MET A 269 11.84 6.92 -10.57
C MET A 269 12.40 7.56 -9.28
N GLN A 270 13.73 7.52 -9.06
CA GLN A 270 14.33 7.90 -7.78
C GLN A 270 13.90 9.31 -7.31
N SER A 271 13.80 10.27 -8.23
CA SER A 271 13.40 11.64 -7.89
C SER A 271 11.98 11.70 -7.30
N TYR A 272 11.05 10.95 -7.88
CA TYR A 272 9.69 10.80 -7.36
C TYR A 272 9.64 10.15 -5.98
N TYR A 273 10.31 9.02 -5.81
CA TYR A 273 10.35 8.30 -4.53
C TYR A 273 11.09 9.08 -3.42
N THR A 274 12.00 9.98 -3.77
CA THR A 274 12.72 10.80 -2.78
C THR A 274 11.94 12.07 -2.43
N ASN A 275 11.36 12.76 -3.41
CA ASN A 275 10.96 14.16 -3.25
C ASN A 275 9.45 14.42 -3.41
N TYR A 276 8.71 13.53 -4.05
CA TYR A 276 7.35 13.82 -4.54
C TYR A 276 6.33 12.77 -4.06
N ASN A 277 6.42 12.38 -2.79
CA ASN A 277 5.48 11.50 -2.09
C ASN A 277 5.54 11.77 -0.57
N ASP A 278 4.46 11.42 0.14
CA ASP A 278 4.33 11.47 1.60
C ASP A 278 4.63 10.11 2.27
N GLY A 279 4.69 9.03 1.48
CA GLY A 279 4.96 7.68 1.94
C GLY A 279 5.20 6.72 0.77
N ILE A 280 5.91 5.64 1.07
CA ILE A 280 6.28 4.62 0.09
C ILE A 280 5.35 3.42 0.26
N ASN A 281 4.73 3.02 -0.83
CA ASN A 281 3.82 1.90 -0.91
C ASN A 281 4.30 0.85 -1.92
N TRP A 282 4.04 -0.42 -1.63
CA TRP A 282 4.30 -1.53 -2.54
C TRP A 282 3.35 -2.68 -2.27
N HIS A 283 3.24 -3.60 -3.23
CA HIS A 283 2.53 -4.86 -3.08
C HIS A 283 3.50 -6.00 -2.85
N ASN A 284 2.99 -7.09 -2.29
CA ASN A 284 3.84 -8.22 -2.03
C ASN A 284 3.09 -9.55 -2.10
N TYR A 285 3.53 -10.42 -3.00
CA TYR A 285 3.01 -11.76 -3.15
C TYR A 285 4.07 -12.83 -2.88
N TRP A 286 3.66 -13.92 -2.22
CA TRP A 286 4.62 -14.90 -1.72
C TRP A 286 4.14 -16.35 -1.79
N ARG A 287 5.08 -17.30 -1.74
CA ARG A 287 4.83 -18.75 -1.75
C ARG A 287 4.96 -19.30 -0.34
N LEU A 288 4.13 -20.26 0.03
CA LEU A 288 4.25 -20.95 1.30
C LEU A 288 5.68 -21.51 1.50
N GLY A 289 6.25 -21.25 2.68
CA GLY A 289 7.60 -21.69 3.08
C GLY A 289 8.69 -20.65 2.90
N PHE A 290 8.41 -19.55 2.20
CA PHE A 290 9.40 -18.55 1.82
C PHE A 290 9.12 -17.16 2.41
N GLU A 291 8.34 -17.12 3.50
CA GLU A 291 7.94 -15.92 4.25
C GLU A 291 9.10 -15.16 4.91
N LYS A 292 10.34 -15.62 4.74
CA LYS A 292 11.58 -14.99 5.26
C LYS A 292 12.56 -14.68 4.13
N SER A 293 12.20 -14.98 2.89
CA SER A 293 13.15 -15.03 1.79
C SER A 293 13.44 -13.63 1.26
N GLY A 294 14.67 -13.16 1.54
CA GLY A 294 15.31 -12.06 0.81
C GLY A 294 16.29 -12.56 -0.28
N SER A 295 16.24 -13.85 -0.63
CA SER A 295 17.10 -14.45 -1.63
C SER A 295 16.30 -14.79 -2.88
N CYS A 296 16.72 -14.31 -4.05
CA CYS A 296 16.04 -14.64 -5.31
C CYS A 296 16.14 -16.12 -5.69
N SER A 297 17.17 -16.85 -5.23
CA SER A 297 17.33 -18.30 -5.44
C SER A 297 16.33 -19.15 -4.66
N LEU A 298 15.62 -18.52 -3.73
CA LEU A 298 14.55 -19.08 -2.95
C LEU A 298 13.27 -18.28 -3.21
N GLY A 299 13.08 -17.82 -4.46
CA GLY A 299 11.87 -17.15 -4.92
C GLY A 299 11.52 -15.87 -4.15
N ALA A 300 12.50 -15.06 -3.74
CA ALA A 300 12.40 -13.64 -3.33
C ALA A 300 10.98 -13.16 -2.98
N GLN A 301 10.67 -12.96 -1.70
CA GLN A 301 9.27 -12.80 -1.27
C GLN A 301 8.97 -11.59 -0.44
N HIS A 302 9.98 -10.81 -0.07
CA HIS A 302 9.73 -9.43 0.34
C HIS A 302 10.33 -8.51 -0.71
N VAL A 303 9.49 -7.79 -1.44
CA VAL A 303 9.91 -6.76 -2.40
C VAL A 303 10.87 -5.77 -1.74
N SER A 304 10.64 -5.48 -0.45
CA SER A 304 11.46 -4.52 0.32
C SER A 304 12.93 -4.92 0.46
N PHE A 305 13.30 -6.21 0.34
CA PHE A 305 14.71 -6.64 0.30
C PHE A 305 15.42 -6.26 -1.00
N PHE A 306 14.66 -6.00 -2.06
CA PHE A 306 15.19 -5.74 -3.40
C PHE A 306 15.06 -4.28 -3.82
N PHE A 307 14.59 -3.43 -2.92
CA PHE A 307 14.68 -1.98 -3.09
C PHE A 307 16.14 -1.52 -3.27
N PRO A 308 16.37 -0.43 -4.03
CA PRO A 308 17.64 0.27 -4.04
C PRO A 308 18.08 0.72 -2.64
N ASP A 309 19.38 0.77 -2.39
CA ASP A 309 19.93 1.08 -1.05
C ASP A 309 19.48 2.45 -0.51
N TRP A 310 19.31 3.45 -1.39
CA TRP A 310 18.79 4.76 -0.99
C TRP A 310 17.36 4.65 -0.44
N MET A 311 16.53 3.78 -1.03
CA MET A 311 15.13 3.57 -0.63
C MET A 311 15.04 2.78 0.68
N LYS A 312 15.87 1.73 0.82
CA LYS A 312 16.03 1.00 2.09
C LYS A 312 16.43 1.94 3.22
N THR A 313 17.44 2.78 2.98
CA THR A 313 17.94 3.75 3.94
C THR A 313 16.85 4.73 4.37
N MET A 314 16.04 5.24 3.43
CA MET A 314 14.93 6.15 3.75
C MET A 314 13.88 5.51 4.67
N LEU A 315 13.52 4.25 4.41
CA LEU A 315 12.55 3.51 5.21
C LEU A 315 13.10 3.18 6.60
N GLU A 316 14.34 2.70 6.67
CA GLU A 316 15.01 2.32 7.93
C GLU A 316 15.28 3.53 8.84
N GLN A 317 15.62 4.69 8.25
CA GLN A 317 15.78 5.94 8.99
C GLN A 317 14.44 6.63 9.31
N GLY A 318 13.33 6.15 8.74
CA GLY A 318 12.01 6.74 8.91
C GLY A 318 11.84 8.11 8.26
N THR A 319 12.68 8.47 7.28
CA THR A 319 12.50 9.72 6.50
C THR A 319 11.26 9.65 5.59
N ARG A 320 10.85 8.42 5.23
CA ARG A 320 9.56 8.09 4.65
C ARG A 320 8.97 6.89 5.41
N GLN A 321 7.65 6.86 5.54
CA GLN A 321 6.95 5.71 6.09
C GLN A 321 6.68 4.70 4.97
N GLY A 322 6.98 3.43 5.22
CA GLY A 322 6.64 2.33 4.33
C GLY A 322 5.30 1.72 4.70
N ILE A 323 4.52 1.32 3.69
CA ILE A 323 3.28 0.58 3.86
C ILE A 323 3.16 -0.46 2.75
N ILE A 324 2.57 -1.61 3.08
CA ILE A 324 2.12 -2.57 2.06
C ILE A 324 0.60 -2.47 2.02
N THR A 325 0.03 -1.94 0.93
CA THR A 325 -1.43 -1.84 0.79
C THR A 325 -2.09 -3.13 0.33
N GLU A 326 -1.30 -4.11 -0.08
CA GLU A 326 -1.77 -5.42 -0.56
C GLU A 326 -0.67 -6.46 -0.45
N ALA A 327 -0.95 -7.50 0.33
CA ALA A 327 -0.03 -8.59 0.59
C ALA A 327 -0.80 -9.92 0.64
N ASP A 328 -0.33 -10.94 -0.07
CA ASP A 328 -0.91 -12.28 0.08
C ASP A 328 -0.03 -13.44 -0.41
N LEU A 329 -0.42 -14.66 -0.06
CA LEU A 329 0.04 -15.87 -0.74
C LEU A 329 -0.41 -15.87 -2.20
N PHE A 330 0.49 -16.16 -3.15
CA PHE A 330 0.11 -16.45 -4.53
C PHE A 330 -1.02 -17.47 -4.59
N SER A 331 -1.96 -17.28 -5.49
CA SER A 331 -2.97 -18.30 -5.77
C SER A 331 -2.34 -19.48 -6.51
N TYR A 332 -2.87 -20.69 -6.31
CA TYR A 332 -2.44 -21.85 -7.08
C TYR A 332 -3.09 -21.82 -8.46
N GLY A 333 -2.28 -21.92 -9.52
CA GLY A 333 -2.79 -21.95 -10.89
C GLY A 333 -1.71 -21.91 -11.95
N PRO A 334 -2.07 -22.03 -13.24
CA PRO A 334 -1.13 -21.76 -14.33
C PRO A 334 -0.59 -20.32 -14.22
N PRO A 335 0.63 -20.03 -14.71
CA PRO A 335 1.30 -18.73 -14.54
C PRO A 335 0.68 -17.58 -15.36
N ASN A 336 -0.60 -17.69 -15.71
CA ASN A 336 -1.36 -16.67 -16.41
C ASN A 336 -2.79 -16.67 -15.83
N PRO A 337 -3.16 -15.67 -15.01
CA PRO A 337 -2.47 -14.38 -14.76
C PRO A 337 -1.18 -14.48 -13.92
N PRO A 338 -0.32 -13.43 -13.89
CA PRO A 338 0.98 -13.44 -13.19
C PRO A 338 0.89 -13.60 -11.66
N TRP A 339 -0.32 -13.55 -11.10
CA TRP A 339 -0.62 -13.68 -9.66
C TRP A 339 -0.83 -15.14 -9.24
N GLN A 340 -0.85 -16.07 -10.21
CA GLN A 340 -0.92 -17.50 -10.00
C GLN A 340 0.47 -18.13 -10.08
N ASP A 341 0.75 -19.05 -9.15
CA ASP A 341 2.00 -19.79 -9.11
C ASP A 341 1.72 -21.30 -9.15
N PRO A 342 2.11 -22.02 -10.22
CA PRO A 342 1.88 -23.46 -10.32
C PRO A 342 2.70 -24.26 -9.30
N ASN A 343 3.69 -23.63 -8.66
CA ASN A 343 4.50 -24.22 -7.62
C ASN A 343 4.04 -23.82 -6.21
N GLN A 344 2.94 -23.10 -6.05
CA GLN A 344 2.34 -22.84 -4.75
C GLN A 344 1.95 -24.18 -4.10
N PRO A 345 2.56 -24.60 -2.97
CA PRO A 345 2.25 -25.89 -2.35
C PRO A 345 0.84 -25.97 -1.77
N LEU A 346 0.19 -24.82 -1.57
CA LEU A 346 -1.16 -24.71 -1.03
C LEU A 346 -2.15 -24.57 -2.20
N HIS A 347 -3.10 -25.48 -2.35
CA HIS A 347 -4.09 -25.47 -3.45
C HIS A 347 -5.49 -25.01 -3.00
N ASP A 348 -5.71 -24.86 -1.69
CA ASP A 348 -6.73 -23.99 -1.07
C ASP A 348 -6.18 -23.39 0.24
N LYS A 349 -6.39 -22.08 0.49
CA LYS A 349 -6.04 -21.47 1.78
C LYS A 349 -6.71 -22.15 2.98
N ASP A 350 -7.86 -22.76 2.78
CA ASP A 350 -8.64 -23.47 3.80
C ASP A 350 -8.17 -24.90 4.06
N GLU A 351 -7.19 -25.41 3.30
CA GLU A 351 -6.52 -26.67 3.61
C GLU A 351 -6.02 -26.68 5.06
N ASN A 352 -6.05 -27.87 5.68
CA ASN A 352 -5.69 -28.03 7.09
C ASN A 352 -6.46 -27.05 8.01
N SER A 353 -7.74 -26.84 7.71
CA SER A 353 -8.64 -25.91 8.42
C SER A 353 -8.10 -24.47 8.46
N GLY A 354 -7.42 -24.02 7.41
CA GLY A 354 -6.88 -22.67 7.31
C GLY A 354 -5.59 -22.41 8.10
N LYS A 355 -5.11 -23.40 8.88
CA LYS A 355 -3.98 -23.21 9.79
C LYS A 355 -2.67 -22.93 9.05
N THR A 356 -2.48 -23.56 7.89
CA THR A 356 -1.25 -23.42 7.10
C THR A 356 -1.11 -22.02 6.53
N ALA A 357 -2.15 -21.51 5.83
CA ALA A 357 -2.19 -20.14 5.33
C ALA A 357 -2.03 -19.12 6.46
N ALA A 358 -2.80 -19.26 7.55
CA ALA A 358 -2.75 -18.34 8.67
C ALA A 358 -1.36 -18.25 9.33
N ASN A 359 -0.65 -19.37 9.44
CA ASN A 359 0.73 -19.40 9.94
C ASN A 359 1.70 -18.72 8.97
N SER A 360 1.52 -18.93 7.67
CA SER A 360 2.32 -18.27 6.64
C SER A 360 2.15 -16.75 6.70
N MET A 361 0.90 -16.25 6.72
CA MET A 361 0.63 -14.81 6.86
C MET A 361 1.27 -14.21 8.11
N ARG A 362 1.09 -14.84 9.28
CA ARG A 362 1.76 -14.37 10.51
C ARG A 362 3.28 -14.29 10.35
N LYS A 363 3.88 -15.31 9.75
CA LYS A 363 5.32 -15.38 9.54
C LYS A 363 5.80 -14.35 8.52
N PHE A 364 5.06 -14.10 7.44
CA PHE A 364 5.40 -13.07 6.46
C PHE A 364 5.37 -11.69 7.11
N PHE A 365 4.29 -11.39 7.81
CA PHE A 365 4.12 -10.09 8.45
C PHE A 365 5.30 -9.89 9.41
N ASP A 366 5.66 -10.90 10.22
CA ASP A 366 6.79 -10.91 11.20
C ASP A 366 8.16 -10.62 10.64
N GLN A 367 8.31 -10.80 9.35
CA GLN A 367 9.60 -10.75 8.70
C GLN A 367 9.70 -9.54 7.78
N GLU A 368 8.58 -8.81 7.58
CA GLU A 368 8.60 -7.52 6.93
C GLU A 368 9.11 -6.44 7.90
N ILE A 369 10.33 -5.96 7.65
CA ILE A 369 11.04 -5.05 8.55
C ILE A 369 10.92 -3.57 8.17
N ARG A 370 10.44 -3.24 6.96
CA ARG A 370 10.40 -1.86 6.44
C ARG A 370 8.99 -1.27 6.37
N ALA A 371 7.95 -2.10 6.41
CA ALA A 371 6.58 -1.63 6.45
C ALA A 371 6.13 -1.26 7.87
N ARG A 372 5.35 -0.19 8.01
CA ARG A 372 4.68 0.21 9.26
C ARG A 372 3.33 -0.48 9.44
N ALA A 373 2.72 -0.88 8.34
CA ALA A 373 1.55 -1.73 8.30
C ALA A 373 1.64 -2.64 7.07
N VAL A 374 1.13 -3.85 7.21
CA VAL A 374 1.03 -4.82 6.12
C VAL A 374 -0.43 -5.19 5.95
N VAL A 375 -1.01 -4.88 4.81
CA VAL A 375 -2.43 -5.04 4.55
C VAL A 375 -2.66 -6.34 3.78
N ALA A 376 -3.39 -7.28 4.36
CA ALA A 376 -3.77 -8.48 3.64
C ALA A 376 -4.85 -8.17 2.59
N TRP A 377 -4.68 -8.74 1.41
CA TRP A 377 -5.72 -8.83 0.38
C TRP A 377 -6.52 -10.12 0.63
N LEU A 378 -7.85 -10.22 0.51
CA LEU A 378 -8.96 -9.30 0.27
C LEU A 378 -10.04 -9.66 1.29
N LEU A 379 -10.73 -8.72 1.95
CA LEU A 379 -11.80 -9.09 2.88
C LEU A 379 -12.92 -9.80 2.12
N ASN A 380 -13.44 -9.14 1.08
CA ASN A 380 -14.47 -9.73 0.24
C ASN A 380 -14.68 -8.93 -1.03
N ASP A 381 -14.88 -9.60 -2.16
CA ASP A 381 -15.37 -9.00 -3.39
C ASP A 381 -16.91 -9.23 -3.46
N ASN A 382 -17.63 -8.64 -4.40
CA ASN A 382 -19.07 -8.94 -4.61
C ASN A 382 -19.40 -9.27 -6.07
N VAL A 383 -18.34 -9.54 -6.80
CA VAL A 383 -18.23 -9.85 -8.19
C VAL A 383 -18.38 -11.37 -8.25
N ASN A 384 -19.61 -11.83 -8.06
CA ASN A 384 -20.00 -13.24 -8.17
C ASN A 384 -19.38 -13.86 -9.44
N ASP A 385 -18.22 -14.52 -9.32
CA ASP A 385 -17.47 -14.87 -10.49
C ASP A 385 -16.69 -16.18 -10.36
N SER A 386 -16.53 -16.78 -11.53
CA SER A 386 -15.65 -17.90 -11.79
C SER A 386 -14.16 -17.54 -11.66
N ASN A 387 -13.81 -16.37 -11.09
CA ASN A 387 -12.42 -15.94 -10.96
C ASN A 387 -11.80 -16.67 -9.76
N GLN A 388 -11.15 -17.80 -10.07
CA GLN A 388 -10.52 -18.64 -9.06
C GLN A 388 -9.46 -17.88 -8.25
N ASP A 389 -8.87 -16.84 -8.83
CA ASP A 389 -7.89 -15.99 -8.15
C ASP A 389 -8.55 -15.15 -7.04
N HIS A 390 -9.61 -14.41 -7.33
CA HIS A 390 -10.30 -13.62 -6.30
C HIS A 390 -10.86 -14.53 -5.19
N ASN A 391 -11.52 -15.63 -5.57
CA ASN A 391 -12.03 -16.62 -4.62
C ASN A 391 -10.94 -17.19 -3.71
N TRP A 392 -9.70 -17.36 -4.22
CA TRP A 392 -8.56 -17.79 -3.42
C TRP A 392 -8.20 -16.79 -2.32
N HIS A 393 -8.27 -15.51 -2.66
CA HIS A 393 -7.79 -14.40 -1.84
C HIS A 393 -8.80 -13.92 -0.79
N GLU A 394 -10.09 -14.13 -1.02
CA GLU A 394 -11.16 -13.66 -0.14
C GLU A 394 -11.13 -14.26 1.26
N ALA A 395 -11.51 -13.45 2.26
CA ALA A 395 -11.72 -13.88 3.64
C ALA A 395 -13.13 -14.42 3.91
N TYR A 396 -14.10 -14.07 3.06
CA TYR A 396 -15.45 -14.61 3.08
C TYR A 396 -15.80 -15.21 1.73
N ASN A 397 -16.52 -16.33 1.74
CA ASN A 397 -16.92 -17.01 0.53
C ASN A 397 -18.31 -16.54 0.07
N ASP A 398 -18.35 -15.86 -1.07
CA ASP A 398 -19.56 -15.34 -1.69
C ASP A 398 -20.45 -16.41 -2.31
N GLN A 399 -19.83 -17.48 -2.83
CA GLN A 399 -20.52 -18.56 -3.53
C GLN A 399 -21.47 -19.34 -2.61
N TRP A 400 -21.17 -19.40 -1.31
CA TRP A 400 -21.90 -20.24 -0.36
C TRP A 400 -22.67 -19.44 0.70
N GLY A 401 -22.92 -18.14 0.52
CA GLY A 401 -23.73 -17.37 1.47
C GLY A 401 -22.93 -16.65 2.55
N ASN A 402 -21.79 -16.08 2.14
CA ASN A 402 -20.99 -15.14 2.93
C ASN A 402 -20.35 -15.77 4.16
N TYR A 403 -19.98 -17.06 4.07
CA TYR A 403 -19.34 -17.77 5.17
C TYR A 403 -17.89 -17.31 5.31
N GLU A 404 -17.50 -16.98 6.54
CA GLU A 404 -16.11 -16.71 6.87
C GLU A 404 -15.24 -17.94 6.57
N ARG A 405 -14.13 -17.73 5.87
CA ARG A 405 -13.22 -18.80 5.50
C ARG A 405 -12.31 -19.21 6.67
N PRO A 406 -12.07 -20.52 6.88
CA PRO A 406 -11.21 -21.02 7.93
C PRO A 406 -9.86 -20.31 8.08
N TRP A 407 -9.17 -19.99 6.98
CA TRP A 407 -7.86 -19.31 7.05
C TRP A 407 -7.95 -17.94 7.73
N PHE A 408 -9.00 -17.17 7.45
CA PHE A 408 -9.19 -15.83 8.01
C PHE A 408 -9.52 -15.91 9.49
N ALA A 409 -10.42 -16.82 9.88
CA ALA A 409 -10.72 -17.07 11.28
C ALA A 409 -9.47 -17.47 12.09
N GLN A 410 -8.62 -18.34 11.51
CA GLN A 410 -7.35 -18.76 12.12
C GLN A 410 -6.29 -17.66 12.13
N TRP A 411 -6.30 -16.73 11.20
CA TRP A 411 -5.32 -15.65 11.14
C TRP A 411 -5.72 -14.48 12.04
N TRP A 412 -6.91 -13.93 11.82
CA TRP A 412 -7.33 -12.64 12.35
C TRP A 412 -7.51 -12.64 13.88
N LEU A 413 -8.06 -13.71 14.45
CA LEU A 413 -8.34 -13.74 15.90
C LEU A 413 -7.09 -14.00 16.75
N ASN A 414 -6.01 -14.51 16.15
CA ASN A 414 -4.82 -14.85 16.90
C ASN A 414 -3.95 -13.60 17.15
N PRO A 415 -3.32 -13.51 18.34
CA PRO A 415 -2.41 -12.41 18.65
C PRO A 415 -1.30 -12.34 17.62
N GLU A 416 -0.96 -11.11 17.29
CA GLU A 416 0.25 -10.82 16.56
C GLU A 416 1.43 -11.05 17.49
N GLN A 417 2.48 -11.69 16.98
CA GLN A 417 3.74 -11.66 17.68
C GLN A 417 4.44 -10.37 17.29
N PRO A 418 4.94 -9.57 18.26
CA PRO A 418 5.61 -8.35 17.93
C PRO A 418 6.82 -8.69 17.05
N PRO A 419 6.96 -8.07 15.86
CA PRO A 419 8.20 -8.20 15.12
C PRO A 419 9.33 -7.76 16.03
N VAL A 420 10.42 -8.54 16.04
CA VAL A 420 11.62 -8.19 16.80
C VAL A 420 12.27 -6.98 16.10
N PHE A 421 11.74 -5.79 16.35
CA PHE A 421 12.41 -4.54 16.05
C PHE A 421 13.65 -4.50 16.93
N LEU A 422 14.77 -4.99 16.41
CA LEU A 422 16.06 -4.70 17.01
C LEU A 422 16.16 -3.17 17.05
N PRO A 423 16.27 -2.55 18.24
CA PRO A 423 16.48 -1.11 18.30
C PRO A 423 17.74 -0.83 17.48
N LEU A 424 17.57 -0.04 16.41
CA LEU A 424 18.66 0.52 15.64
C LEU A 424 19.53 1.31 16.62
N VAL A 425 20.59 0.68 17.12
CA VAL A 425 21.69 1.39 17.76
C VAL A 425 22.36 2.13 16.62
N VAL A 426 21.90 3.35 16.37
CA VAL A 426 22.63 4.33 15.57
C VAL A 426 23.97 4.51 16.27
N LYS A 427 25.03 3.99 15.67
CA LYS A 427 26.40 4.28 16.08
C LYS A 427 26.90 5.51 15.37
#